data_AF-A0A966WAV3-F1
#
_entry.id   AF-A0A966WAV3-F1
#
_cell.length_a   1.000
_cell.length_b   1.000
_cell.length_c   1.000
_cell.angle_alpha   90.00
_cell.angle_beta   90.00
_cell.angle_gamma   90.00
#
_symmetry.space_group_name_H-M   'P 1'
#
loop_
_entity.id
_entity.type
_entity.pdbx_description
1 polymer ?
#
loop_
_entity_poly.entity_id
_entity_poly.type
_entity_poly.pdbx_seq_one_letter_code
_entity_poly.pdbx_strand_id
1 'polypeptide(L)' 'PFALAHTFRQTGPFRPNNIDKRVPGLFFVGSSTVPGVGVPMVLVSGKLAARRIGDYAATRGGR' A
#
# COMPACT_ATOMS: atom_id res chain seq x y z
N PRO A 1 -5.77 0.52 17.55
CA PRO A 1 -5.10 -0.10 16.37
C PRO A 1 -5.11 -1.63 16.48
N PHE A 2 -6.02 -2.27 15.75
CA PHE A 2 -6.04 -3.72 15.63
C PHE A 2 -5.04 -4.11 14.54
N ALA A 3 -3.81 -4.39 14.97
CA ALA A 3 -2.74 -4.89 14.13
C ALA A 3 -2.14 -6.12 14.81
N LEU A 4 -1.27 -6.83 14.10
CA LEU A 4 -0.66 -8.04 14.64
C LEU A 4 0.17 -7.75 15.90
N ALA A 5 0.30 -8.76 16.76
CA ALA A 5 1.03 -8.62 18.01
C ALA A 5 2.51 -8.31 17.76
N HIS A 6 3.16 -7.69 18.74
CA HIS A 6 4.56 -7.27 18.64
C HIS A 6 5.52 -8.41 18.97
N THR A 7 5.33 -9.53 18.28
CA THR A 7 6.28 -10.62 18.33
C THR A 7 7.31 -10.46 17.22
N PHE A 8 8.53 -10.96 17.47
CA PHE A 8 9.56 -11.01 16.44
C PHE A 8 9.08 -11.73 15.16
N ARG A 9 8.18 -12.70 15.32
CA ARG A 9 7.55 -13.44 14.21
C ARG A 9 6.38 -12.71 13.54
N GLN A 10 6.13 -11.44 13.86
CA GLN A 10 5.07 -10.62 13.28
C GLN A 10 5.61 -9.27 12.78
N THR A 11 6.94 -9.15 12.62
CA THR A 11 7.59 -7.93 12.16
C THR A 11 8.29 -8.13 10.81
N GLY A 12 8.29 -7.06 9.99
CA GLY A 12 9.05 -6.99 8.74
C GLY A 12 8.82 -8.19 7.82
N PRO A 13 9.88 -8.87 7.36
CA PRO A 13 9.78 -10.07 6.53
C PRO A 13 9.04 -11.23 7.19
N PHE A 14 8.93 -11.22 8.53
CA PHE A 14 8.28 -12.26 9.30
C PHE A 14 6.79 -11.99 9.53
N ARG A 15 6.23 -10.88 9.00
CA ARG A 15 4.78 -10.67 9.02
C ARG A 15 4.03 -11.85 8.36
N PRO A 16 2.80 -12.16 8.80
CA PRO A 16 1.98 -13.17 8.19
C PRO A 16 1.58 -12.75 6.77
N ASN A 17 1.34 -13.75 5.93
CA ASN A 17 0.94 -13.53 4.55
C ASN A 17 -0.47 -12.93 4.47
N ASN A 18 -0.75 -12.27 3.36
CA ASN A 18 -2.07 -11.72 3.05
C ASN A 18 -3.08 -12.80 2.59
N ILE A 19 -2.77 -14.08 2.78
CA ILE A 19 -3.60 -15.25 2.39
C ILE A 19 -3.54 -16.31 3.49
N ASP A 20 -4.68 -16.90 3.83
CA ASP A 20 -4.72 -18.06 4.74
C ASP A 20 -4.48 -19.37 3.98
N LYS A 21 -3.58 -20.23 4.48
CA LYS A 21 -3.27 -21.53 3.85
C LYS A 21 -4.30 -22.63 4.16
N ARG A 22 -5.11 -22.44 5.19
CA ARG A 22 -6.05 -23.45 5.71
C ARG A 22 -7.44 -23.27 5.13
N VAL A 23 -7.78 -22.07 4.67
CA VAL A 23 -9.09 -21.71 4.13
C VAL A 23 -8.93 -21.32 2.66
N PRO A 24 -9.26 -22.23 1.73
CA PRO A 24 -9.28 -21.89 0.31
C PRO A 24 -10.22 -20.69 0.06
N GLY A 25 -9.68 -19.62 -0.54
CA GLY A 25 -10.44 -18.42 -0.92
C GLY A 25 -10.43 -17.26 0.08
N LEU A 26 -9.68 -17.35 1.18
CA LEU A 26 -9.58 -16.27 2.18
C LEU A 26 -8.33 -15.38 1.96
N PHE A 27 -8.58 -14.08 1.80
CA PHE A 27 -7.56 -13.06 1.59
C PHE A 27 -7.66 -11.96 2.65
N PHE A 28 -6.51 -11.43 3.01
CA PHE A 28 -6.34 -10.34 3.96
C PHE A 28 -5.73 -9.13 3.24
N VAL A 29 -6.09 -7.92 3.66
CA VAL A 29 -5.55 -6.67 3.12
C VAL A 29 -5.13 -5.73 4.24
N GLY A 30 -4.22 -4.82 3.95
CA GLY A 30 -3.72 -3.83 4.89
C GLY A 30 -2.25 -4.03 5.24
N SER A 31 -1.74 -3.16 6.12
CA SER A 31 -0.30 -3.04 6.41
C SER A 31 0.26 -4.16 7.28
N SER A 32 -0.61 -4.95 7.90
CA SER A 32 -0.22 -6.02 8.83
C SER A 32 0.20 -7.30 8.12
N THR A 33 -0.28 -7.51 6.90
CA THR A 33 0.12 -8.64 6.09
C THR A 33 1.31 -8.29 5.25
N VAL A 34 2.19 -9.25 4.95
CA VAL A 34 3.30 -9.04 4.02
C VAL A 34 2.78 -8.55 2.68
N PRO A 35 3.50 -7.58 2.07
CA PRO A 35 4.73 -6.96 2.57
C PRO A 35 4.45 -5.78 3.53
N GLY A 36 3.19 -5.42 3.75
CA GLY A 36 2.74 -4.20 4.41
C GLY A 36 3.17 -2.96 3.65
N VAL A 37 3.46 -3.14 2.37
CA VAL A 37 4.45 -2.44 1.57
C VAL A 37 3.88 -2.36 0.16
N GLY A 38 4.29 -1.36 -0.61
CA GLY A 38 3.57 -0.90 -1.80
C GLY A 38 2.65 0.29 -1.50
N VAL A 39 2.17 0.46 -0.27
CA VAL A 39 1.59 1.73 0.18
C VAL A 39 2.56 2.90 -0.03
N PRO A 40 3.87 2.79 0.32
CA PRO A 40 4.82 3.86 0.04
C PRO A 40 4.94 4.22 -1.44
N MET A 41 4.85 3.22 -2.33
CA MET A 41 4.95 3.44 -3.77
C MET A 41 3.67 4.00 -4.39
N VAL A 42 2.49 3.62 -3.86
CA VAL A 42 1.19 4.20 -4.23
C VAL A 42 1.17 5.70 -3.93
N LEU A 43 1.73 6.13 -2.80
CA LEU A 43 1.83 7.54 -2.41
C LEU A 43 2.81 8.32 -3.29
N VAL A 44 3.96 7.71 -3.63
CA VAL A 44 4.95 8.36 -4.49
C VAL A 44 4.39 8.57 -5.90
N SER A 45 3.72 7.56 -6.46
CA SER A 45 3.11 7.65 -7.79
C SER A 45 1.95 8.66 -7.83
N GLY A 46 1.08 8.65 -6.82
CA GLY A 46 -0.04 9.60 -6.71
C GLY A 46 0.43 11.06 -6.72
N LYS A 47 1.52 11.37 -6.02
CA LYS A 47 2.15 12.70 -6.01
C LYS A 47 2.65 13.13 -7.39
N LEU A 48 3.30 12.22 -8.11
CA LEU A 48 3.82 12.52 -9.43
C LEU A 48 2.70 12.71 -10.45
N ALA A 49 1.59 11.97 -10.31
CA ALA A 49 0.40 12.13 -11.15
C ALA A 49 -0.28 13.49 -10.92
N ALA A 50 -0.51 13.89 -9.67
CA ALA A 50 -1.13 15.18 -9.35
C ALA A 50 -0.34 16.37 -9.89
N ARG A 51 1.00 16.28 -9.82
CA ARG A 51 1.88 17.32 -10.37
C ARG A 51 1.72 17.45 -11.89
N ARG A 52 1.76 16.34 -12.62
CA ARG A 52 1.59 16.33 -14.08
C ARG A 52 0.23 16.87 -14.51
N ILE A 53 -0.81 16.63 -13.71
CA ILE A 53 -2.15 17.18 -13.96
C ILE A 53 -2.15 18.71 -13.79
N GLY A 54 -1.52 19.25 -12.74
CA GLY A 54 -1.39 20.70 -12.54
C GLY A 54 -0.62 21.39 -13.68
N ASP A 55 0.48 20.80 -14.10
CA ASP A 55 1.28 21.30 -15.23
C ASP A 55 0.47 21.26 -16.55
N TYR A 56 -0.29 20.18 -16.77
CA TYR A 56 -1.14 20.03 -17.95
C TYR A 56 -2.30 21.02 -17.99
N ALA A 57 -2.95 21.29 -16.85
CA ALA A 57 -4.05 22.24 -16.75
C ALA A 57 -3.59 23.68 -16.99
N ALA A 58 -2.43 24.08 -16.45
CA ALA A 58 -1.86 25.42 -16.62
C ALA A 58 -1.49 25.74 -18.07
N THR A 59 -1.04 24.74 -18.83
CA THR A 59 -0.66 24.90 -20.25
C THR A 59 -1.88 25.02 -21.19
N ARG A 60 -3.06 24.54 -20.79
CA ARG A 60 -4.31 24.66 -21.57
C ARG A 60 -5.23 25.80 -21.16
N GLY A 61 -5.19 26.25 -19.90
CA GLY A 61 -6.03 27.34 -19.39
C GLY A 61 -5.58 28.76 -19.77
N GLY A 62 -4.49 28.90 -20.52
CA GLY A 62 -3.98 30.18 -21.06
C GLY A 62 -4.32 30.41 -22.53
N ARG A 63 -5.22 29.61 -23.12
CA ARG A 63 -5.88 29.91 -24.41
C ARG A 63 -7.31 30.31 -24.16
#